data_AF-A0A8S4A778-F1
#
_entry.id   AF-A0A8S4A778-F1
#
_cell.length_a   1.000
_cell.length_b   1.000
_cell.length_c   1.000
_cell.angle_alpha   90.00
_cell.angle_beta   90.00
_cell.angle_gamma   90.00
#
_symmetry.space_group_name_H-M   'P 1'
#
loop_
_entity.id
_entity.type
_entity.pdbx_description
1 polymer ?
#
loop_
_entity_poly.entity_id
_entity_poly.type
_entity_poly.pdbx_seq_one_letter_code
_entity_poly.pdbx_strand_id
1 'polypeptide(L)'
;MEIMRLWIPILFMCSSDITAKEFIELRGKQRSRYELLVDFLSEMLSVPHDEVNIFSLMDVNERMLDVRFAVQSGHSLLQPEKMHGYLAAHKQKLQSFLQVGVFQVRVDECTSSNCAGTGGCTNVLSVRDMPTVVDCGTMSLVSVTVESTAVCSCQGREQQHQSCSTYPRNPCFNGGVCVDTQHGYR
;
A
#
# COMPACT_ATOMS: atom_id res chain seq x y z
N MET A 1 11.37 14.77 -12.87
CA MET A 1 11.29 13.38 -12.38
C MET A 1 10.11 13.31 -11.44
N GLU A 2 8.91 13.32 -12.01
CA GLU A 2 7.64 13.34 -11.30
C GLU A 2 7.34 11.92 -10.80
N ILE A 3 7.73 11.63 -9.56
CA ILE A 3 7.20 10.48 -8.80
C ILE A 3 5.95 10.96 -8.02
N MET A 4 5.22 11.92 -8.61
CA MET A 4 4.06 12.54 -8.00
C MET A 4 2.82 11.73 -8.38
N ARG A 5 2.21 11.10 -7.37
CA ARG A 5 0.91 10.40 -7.43
C ARG A 5 0.93 9.05 -8.14
N LEU A 6 1.74 8.12 -7.64
CA LEU A 6 1.44 6.71 -7.88
C LEU A 6 0.14 6.36 -7.13
N TRP A 7 -0.97 6.45 -7.86
CA TRP A 7 -2.21 5.69 -7.64
C TRP A 7 -1.96 4.19 -7.82
N ILE A 8 -0.84 3.68 -7.29
CA ILE A 8 -0.70 2.24 -7.14
C ILE A 8 -1.67 1.90 -6.02
N PRO A 9 -2.59 0.95 -6.22
CA PRO A 9 -3.38 0.38 -5.14
C PRO A 9 -2.42 -0.32 -4.18
N ILE A 10 -1.85 0.41 -3.23
CA ILE A 10 -0.96 -0.15 -2.22
C ILE A 10 -1.85 -0.91 -1.25
N LEU A 11 -2.06 -2.19 -1.52
CA LEU A 11 -2.68 -3.06 -0.55
C LEU A 11 -1.61 -3.42 0.49
N PHE A 12 -1.84 -2.98 1.71
CA PHE A 12 -1.02 -3.32 2.87
C PHE A 12 -1.47 -4.66 3.42
N MET A 13 -0.60 -5.67 3.36
CA MET A 13 -0.81 -6.89 4.12
C MET A 13 0.25 -6.97 5.22
N CYS A 14 -0.17 -6.77 6.46
CA CYS A 14 0.66 -6.98 7.62
C CYS A 14 0.58 -8.45 8.04
N SER A 15 1.67 -9.20 7.94
CA SER A 15 1.75 -10.57 8.46
C SER A 15 2.57 -10.67 9.74
N SER A 16 2.13 -11.51 10.68
CA SER A 16 2.84 -11.76 11.95
C SER A 16 3.67 -13.05 11.88
N ASP A 17 4.68 -13.11 12.74
CA ASP A 17 5.58 -14.24 12.93
C ASP A 17 6.41 -14.58 11.69
N ILE A 18 6.73 -13.58 10.87
CA ILE A 18 7.54 -13.74 9.67
C ILE A 18 8.34 -12.48 9.31
N THR A 19 9.54 -12.68 8.77
CA THR A 19 10.39 -11.63 8.19
C THR A 19 10.34 -11.59 6.66
N ALA A 20 10.75 -10.47 6.06
CA ALA A 20 10.83 -10.31 4.61
C ALA A 20 11.69 -11.41 3.95
N LYS A 21 12.80 -11.78 4.60
CA LYS A 21 13.70 -12.84 4.13
C LYS A 21 13.00 -14.20 4.12
N GLU A 22 12.35 -14.59 5.22
CA GLU A 22 11.62 -15.86 5.33
C GLU A 22 10.40 -15.92 4.39
N PHE A 23 9.89 -14.77 3.95
CA PHE A 23 8.78 -14.70 3.00
C PHE A 23 9.20 -15.06 1.58
N ILE A 24 10.40 -14.63 1.16
CA ILE A 24 10.96 -14.95 -0.16
C ILE A 24 11.77 -16.25 -0.19
N GLU A 25 12.19 -16.75 0.97
CA GLU A 25 12.96 -17.99 1.08
C GLU A 25 12.12 -19.24 0.77
N LEU A 26 12.77 -20.21 0.11
CA LEU A 26 12.16 -21.51 -0.16
C LEU A 26 11.95 -22.29 1.14
N ARG A 27 10.80 -22.94 1.25
CA ARG A 27 10.47 -23.78 2.41
C ARG A 27 10.92 -25.23 2.16
N GLY A 28 12.23 -25.43 2.11
CA GLY A 28 12.83 -26.72 1.74
C GLY A 28 12.68 -27.02 0.25
N LYS A 29 11.90 -28.05 -0.12
CA LYS A 29 11.52 -28.33 -1.52
C LYS A 29 10.18 -27.70 -1.93
N GLN A 30 9.56 -26.92 -1.05
CA GLN A 30 8.26 -26.28 -1.29
C GLN A 30 8.43 -24.84 -1.75
N ARG A 31 7.41 -24.33 -2.43
CA ARG A 31 7.28 -22.95 -2.88
C ARG A 31 7.46 -21.95 -1.74
N SER A 32 8.02 -20.78 -2.05
CA SER A 32 8.14 -19.68 -1.08
C SER A 32 6.76 -19.07 -0.76
N ARG A 33 6.65 -18.30 0.32
CA ARG A 33 5.37 -17.61 0.62
C ARG A 33 5.07 -16.50 -0.37
N TYR A 34 6.10 -15.93 -0.97
CA TYR A 34 5.99 -15.07 -2.14
C TYR A 34 5.24 -15.76 -3.28
N GLU A 35 5.69 -16.95 -3.69
CA GLU A 35 5.05 -17.71 -4.77
C GLU A 35 3.61 -18.11 -4.41
N LEU A 36 3.38 -18.54 -3.16
CA LEU A 36 2.03 -18.88 -2.69
C LEU A 36 1.10 -17.65 -2.70
N LEU A 37 1.59 -16.45 -2.37
CA LEU A 37 0.77 -15.24 -2.46
C LEU A 37 0.41 -14.91 -3.90
N VAL A 38 1.34 -15.06 -4.83
CA VAL A 38 1.08 -14.88 -6.27
C VAL A 38 0.04 -15.88 -6.76
N ASP A 39 0.20 -17.17 -6.43
CA ASP A 39 -0.76 -18.23 -6.78
C ASP A 39 -2.16 -17.90 -6.23
N PHE A 40 -2.25 -17.50 -4.96
CA PHE A 40 -3.52 -17.16 -4.32
C PHE A 40 -4.20 -15.97 -5.01
N LEU A 41 -3.47 -14.89 -5.29
CA LEU A 41 -4.01 -13.70 -5.94
C LEU A 41 -4.43 -13.99 -7.38
N SER A 42 -3.62 -14.76 -8.11
CA SER A 42 -3.90 -15.19 -9.48
C SER A 42 -5.19 -16.01 -9.57
N GLU A 43 -5.33 -17.05 -8.73
CA GLU A 43 -6.52 -17.91 -8.70
C GLU A 43 -7.77 -17.10 -8.33
N MET A 44 -7.68 -16.33 -7.26
CA MET A 44 -8.83 -15.63 -6.69
C MET A 44 -9.33 -14.48 -7.55
N LEU A 45 -8.42 -13.75 -8.22
CA LEU A 45 -8.77 -12.64 -9.10
C LEU A 45 -8.92 -13.07 -10.56
N SER A 46 -8.64 -14.34 -10.87
CA SER A 46 -8.65 -14.91 -12.22
C SER A 46 -7.78 -14.10 -13.19
N VAL A 47 -6.58 -13.74 -12.73
CA VAL A 47 -5.56 -13.02 -13.50
C VAL A 47 -4.33 -13.90 -13.67
N PRO A 48 -3.58 -13.77 -14.77
CA PRO A 48 -2.28 -14.42 -14.93
C PRO A 48 -1.28 -14.08 -13.81
N HIS A 49 -0.31 -14.96 -13.56
CA HIS A 49 0.69 -14.76 -12.49
C HIS A 49 1.58 -13.53 -12.75
N ASP A 50 1.88 -13.26 -14.02
CA ASP A 50 2.65 -12.10 -14.49
C ASP A 50 1.92 -10.76 -14.33
N GLU A 51 0.60 -10.79 -14.13
CA GLU A 51 -0.19 -9.60 -13.80
C GLU A 51 -0.18 -9.28 -12.29
N VAL A 52 0.43 -10.12 -11.44
CA VAL A 52 0.59 -9.87 -10.00
C VAL A 52 2.02 -9.41 -9.72
N ASN A 53 2.17 -8.16 -9.25
CA ASN A 53 3.46 -7.57 -8.94
C ASN A 53 3.59 -7.22 -7.46
N ILE A 54 4.36 -8.00 -6.71
CA ILE A 54 4.77 -7.68 -5.34
C ILE A 54 6.02 -6.80 -5.42
N PHE A 55 5.87 -5.50 -5.15
CA PHE A 55 6.92 -4.50 -5.37
C PHE A 55 7.56 -3.99 -4.07
N SER A 56 7.03 -4.37 -2.90
CA SER A 56 7.66 -4.02 -1.62
C SER A 56 7.40 -5.06 -0.54
N LEU A 57 8.48 -5.45 0.14
CA LEU A 57 8.50 -6.23 1.37
C LEU A 57 9.31 -5.46 2.42
N MET A 58 8.68 -5.10 3.54
CA MET A 58 9.33 -4.35 4.61
C MET A 58 9.02 -4.93 5.98
N ASP A 59 10.06 -5.17 6.77
CA ASP A 59 9.91 -5.53 8.17
C ASP A 59 9.53 -4.28 8.99
N VAL A 60 8.30 -4.22 9.48
CA VAL A 60 7.75 -3.08 10.24
C VAL A 60 8.12 -3.17 11.72
N ASN A 61 8.18 -4.38 12.25
CA ASN A 61 8.55 -4.67 13.64
C ASN A 61 9.15 -6.08 13.72
N GLU A 62 9.58 -6.52 14.92
CA GLU A 62 10.07 -7.89 15.14
C GLU A 62 9.01 -8.91 14.70
N ARG A 63 9.26 -9.57 13.55
CA ARG A 63 8.38 -10.55 12.91
C ARG A 63 7.04 -10.00 12.40
N MET A 64 7.01 -8.72 12.04
CA MET A 64 5.86 -8.11 11.37
C MET A 64 6.29 -7.64 9.98
N LEU A 65 5.73 -8.24 8.94
CA LEU A 65 6.07 -7.96 7.55
C LEU A 65 4.94 -7.21 6.85
N ASP A 66 5.25 -6.06 6.25
CA ASP A 66 4.41 -5.32 5.33
C ASP A 66 4.68 -5.78 3.89
N VAL A 67 3.64 -6.31 3.24
CA VAL A 67 3.66 -6.73 1.83
C VAL A 67 2.80 -5.80 1.02
N ARG A 68 3.37 -5.24 -0.05
CA ARG A 68 2.67 -4.36 -1.00
C ARG A 68 2.75 -4.91 -2.40
N PHE A 69 1.60 -4.92 -3.05
CA PHE A 69 1.48 -5.47 -4.38
C PHE A 69 0.45 -4.71 -5.22
N ALA A 70 0.58 -4.85 -6.53
CA ALA A 70 -0.34 -4.34 -7.53
C ALA A 70 -0.78 -5.52 -8.39
N VAL A 71 -2.04 -5.48 -8.82
CA VAL A 71 -2.58 -6.48 -9.75
C VAL A 71 -3.08 -5.77 -10.98
N GLN A 72 -2.63 -6.23 -12.14
CA GLN A 72 -3.14 -5.81 -13.44
C GLN A 72 -4.26 -6.74 -13.87
N SER A 73 -5.15 -6.24 -14.73
CA SER A 73 -6.14 -7.03 -15.43
C SER A 73 -6.18 -6.48 -16.86
N GLY A 74 -5.51 -7.19 -17.77
CA GLY A 74 -5.23 -6.71 -19.12
C GLY A 74 -4.38 -5.43 -19.10
N HIS A 75 -4.93 -4.32 -19.60
CA HIS A 75 -4.20 -3.04 -19.68
C HIS A 75 -4.48 -2.08 -18.52
N SER A 76 -5.20 -2.52 -17.49
CA SER A 76 -5.62 -1.67 -16.36
C SER A 76 -5.21 -2.24 -15.01
N LEU A 77 -4.88 -1.36 -14.06
CA LEU A 77 -4.67 -1.75 -12.67
C LEU A 77 -6.02 -2.02 -12.01
N LEU A 78 -6.12 -3.14 -11.28
CA LEU A 78 -7.29 -3.43 -10.46
C LEU A 78 -7.43 -2.37 -9.36
N GLN A 79 -8.65 -1.92 -9.17
CA GLN A 79 -8.97 -0.96 -8.13
C GLN A 79 -8.66 -1.52 -6.73
N PRO A 80 -8.03 -0.73 -5.84
CA PRO A 80 -7.70 -1.17 -4.50
C PRO A 80 -8.95 -1.61 -3.74
N GLU A 81 -10.08 -0.92 -3.89
CA GLU A 81 -11.32 -1.22 -3.18
C GLU A 81 -11.77 -2.67 -3.41
N LYS A 82 -11.63 -3.16 -4.64
CA LYS A 82 -11.94 -4.55 -5.00
C LYS A 82 -11.00 -5.53 -4.30
N MET A 83 -9.70 -5.29 -4.34
CA MET A 83 -8.71 -6.17 -3.71
C MET A 83 -8.82 -6.16 -2.19
N HIS A 84 -8.99 -4.98 -1.59
CA HIS A 84 -9.21 -4.80 -0.15
C HIS A 84 -10.45 -5.57 0.31
N GLY A 85 -11.60 -5.37 -0.35
CA GLY A 85 -12.84 -6.05 -0.01
C GLY A 85 -12.70 -7.57 -0.13
N TYR A 86 -12.00 -8.03 -1.15
CA TYR A 86 -11.80 -9.45 -1.39
C TYR A 86 -10.90 -10.13 -0.36
N LEU A 87 -9.72 -9.56 -0.08
CA LEU A 87 -8.80 -10.07 0.93
C LEU A 87 -9.41 -10.02 2.33
N ALA A 88 -10.17 -8.97 2.65
CA ALA A 88 -10.88 -8.87 3.92
C ALA A 88 -11.91 -9.99 4.08
N ALA A 89 -12.68 -10.30 3.03
CA ALA A 89 -13.67 -11.37 3.04
C ALA A 89 -13.04 -12.78 3.15
N HIS A 90 -11.84 -12.98 2.62
CA HIS A 90 -11.16 -14.29 2.56
C HIS A 90 -9.92 -14.38 3.45
N LYS A 91 -9.84 -13.54 4.49
CA LYS A 91 -8.68 -13.45 5.39
C LYS A 91 -8.24 -14.80 5.95
N GLN A 92 -9.19 -15.62 6.42
CA GLN A 92 -8.88 -16.95 6.98
C GLN A 92 -8.30 -17.90 5.93
N LYS A 93 -8.85 -17.90 4.71
CA LYS A 93 -8.34 -18.73 3.60
C LYS A 93 -6.90 -18.33 3.27
N LEU A 94 -6.62 -17.03 3.22
CA LEU A 94 -5.28 -16.50 2.97
C LEU A 94 -4.28 -16.93 4.07
N GLN A 95 -4.67 -16.82 5.35
CA GLN A 95 -3.83 -17.24 6.48
C GLN A 95 -3.49 -18.73 6.42
N SER A 96 -4.48 -19.58 6.12
CA SER A 96 -4.26 -21.02 5.96
C SER A 96 -3.38 -21.35 4.76
N PHE A 97 -3.55 -20.64 3.64
CA PHE A 97 -2.78 -20.87 2.42
C PHE A 97 -1.31 -20.49 2.58
N LEU A 98 -1.05 -19.32 3.17
CA LEU A 98 0.32 -18.82 3.39
C LEU A 98 0.99 -19.37 4.66
N GLN A 99 0.22 -19.98 5.57
CA GLN A 99 0.68 -20.43 6.88
C GLN A 99 1.38 -19.30 7.66
N VAL A 100 0.74 -18.12 7.69
CA VAL A 100 1.15 -16.93 8.47
C VAL A 100 -0.06 -16.27 9.08
N GLY A 101 0.14 -15.55 10.20
CA GLY A 101 -0.87 -14.62 10.69
C GLY A 101 -1.01 -13.47 9.70
N VAL A 102 -2.24 -13.08 9.33
CA VAL A 102 -2.52 -11.85 8.58
C VAL A 102 -3.23 -10.94 9.56
N PHE A 103 -2.63 -9.81 9.91
CA PHE A 103 -3.13 -8.90 10.93
C PHE A 103 -4.13 -7.92 10.33
N GLN A 104 -3.72 -7.21 9.27
CA GLN A 104 -4.53 -6.20 8.59
C GLN A 104 -4.29 -6.19 7.08
N VAL A 105 -5.36 -5.88 6.34
CA VAL A 105 -5.43 -5.70 4.87
C VAL A 105 -5.48 -4.19 4.51
N ARG A 106 -5.56 -3.33 5.54
CA ARG A 106 -5.50 -1.88 5.47
C ARG A 106 -4.93 -1.40 6.80
N VAL A 107 -3.79 -0.73 6.77
CA VAL A 107 -3.26 -0.05 7.96
C VAL A 107 -3.86 1.35 7.95
N ASP A 108 -4.51 1.70 9.05
CA ASP A 108 -4.97 3.05 9.32
C ASP A 108 -4.22 3.54 10.55
N GLU A 109 -3.09 4.22 10.36
CA GLU A 109 -2.24 4.70 11.45
C GLU A 109 -3.02 5.62 12.39
N CYS A 110 -4.03 6.33 11.87
CA CYS A 110 -4.93 7.16 12.67
C CYS A 110 -5.63 6.39 13.79
N THR A 111 -5.96 5.11 13.59
CA THR A 111 -6.61 4.28 14.62
C THR A 111 -5.72 4.04 15.84
N SER A 112 -4.40 4.00 15.63
CA SER A 112 -3.40 3.82 16.69
C SER A 112 -2.87 5.13 17.25
N SER A 113 -3.05 6.23 16.52
CA SER A 113 -2.52 7.54 16.91
C SER A 113 -3.43 8.28 17.90
N ASN A 114 -2.83 8.96 18.87
CA ASN A 114 -3.57 9.82 19.78
C ASN A 114 -3.76 11.23 19.18
N CYS A 115 -4.76 11.37 18.31
CA CYS A 115 -5.15 12.66 17.73
C CYS A 115 -6.23 13.39 18.55
N ALA A 116 -6.42 13.06 19.83
CA ALA A 116 -7.43 13.68 20.67
C ALA A 116 -7.27 15.21 20.72
N GLY A 117 -8.34 15.95 20.43
CA GLY A 117 -8.33 17.42 20.40
C GLY A 117 -7.90 18.04 19.07
N THR A 118 -7.52 17.24 18.07
CA THR A 118 -7.30 17.73 16.70
C THR A 118 -8.57 17.59 15.86
N GLY A 119 -8.77 18.50 14.90
CA GLY A 119 -9.99 18.51 14.06
C GLY A 119 -10.08 17.39 13.02
N GLY A 120 -9.11 16.46 13.00
CA GLY A 120 -9.06 15.34 12.07
C GLY A 120 -7.75 14.57 12.17
N CYS A 121 -7.71 13.40 11.52
CA CYS A 121 -6.50 12.65 11.27
C CYS A 121 -6.49 12.17 9.83
N THR A 122 -5.31 12.15 9.21
CA THR A 122 -5.13 11.60 7.86
C THR A 122 -3.83 10.82 7.79
N ASN A 123 -3.85 9.64 7.18
CA ASN A 123 -2.63 8.89 6.90
C ASN A 123 -1.93 9.49 5.68
N VAL A 124 -0.65 9.78 5.83
CA VAL A 124 0.22 10.28 4.76
C VAL A 124 1.26 9.21 4.46
N LEU A 125 1.32 8.84 3.19
CA LEU A 125 2.31 7.92 2.64
C LEU A 125 3.51 8.72 2.13
N SER A 126 4.70 8.41 2.64
CA SER A 126 5.97 8.98 2.20
C SER A 126 6.84 7.90 1.57
N VAL A 127 7.37 8.16 0.38
CA VAL A 127 8.31 7.26 -0.30
C VAL A 127 9.73 7.74 0.02
N ARG A 128 10.58 6.86 0.53
CA ARG A 128 11.99 7.18 0.82
C ARG A 128 12.86 6.89 -0.40
N ASP A 129 13.90 7.70 -0.58
CA ASP A 129 14.87 7.58 -1.69
C ASP A 129 15.77 6.34 -1.57
N MET A 130 15.91 5.77 -0.36
CA MET A 130 16.70 4.58 -0.11
C MET A 130 15.84 3.32 -0.29
N PRO A 131 16.11 2.48 -1.30
CA PRO A 131 15.38 1.22 -1.48
C PRO A 131 15.77 0.20 -0.40
N THR A 132 14.86 -0.71 -0.07
CA THR A 132 15.12 -1.84 0.83
C THR A 132 15.48 -3.07 0.00
N VAL A 133 16.63 -3.69 0.23
CA VAL A 133 17.03 -4.92 -0.47
C VAL A 133 16.88 -6.11 0.47
N VAL A 134 16.11 -7.10 0.03
CA VAL A 134 15.94 -8.37 0.74
C VAL A 134 16.59 -9.46 -0.09
N ASP A 135 17.58 -10.14 0.48
CA ASP A 135 18.31 -11.21 -0.21
C ASP A 135 18.35 -12.48 0.64
N CYS A 136 17.88 -13.59 0.06
CA CYS A 136 17.95 -14.93 0.64
C CYS A 136 18.96 -15.84 -0.08
N GLY A 137 19.75 -15.31 -1.02
CA GLY A 137 20.77 -16.02 -1.79
C GLY A 137 20.21 -16.72 -3.02
N THR A 138 19.03 -17.35 -2.92
CA THR A 138 18.32 -17.92 -4.10
C THR A 138 17.47 -16.89 -4.83
N MET A 139 17.02 -15.86 -4.13
CA MET A 139 16.21 -14.77 -4.66
C MET A 139 16.61 -13.47 -3.96
N SER A 140 16.62 -12.39 -4.71
CA SER A 140 16.82 -11.05 -4.17
C SER A 140 15.70 -10.13 -4.69
N LEU A 141 15.13 -9.30 -3.81
CA LEU A 141 14.08 -8.35 -4.13
C LEU A 141 14.52 -6.94 -3.72
N VAL A 142 14.45 -6.00 -4.66
CA VAL A 142 14.62 -4.57 -4.40
C VAL A 142 13.24 -3.95 -4.21
N SER A 143 12.97 -3.47 -3.01
CA SER A 143 11.68 -2.92 -2.58
C SER A 143 11.72 -1.40 -2.52
N VAL A 144 10.61 -0.77 -2.91
CA VAL A 144 10.40 0.66 -2.67
C VAL A 144 10.09 0.86 -1.19
N THR A 145 10.87 1.69 -0.51
CA THR A 145 10.64 1.99 0.91
C THR A 145 9.52 3.01 1.02
N VAL A 146 8.41 2.62 1.63
CA VAL A 146 7.26 3.49 1.82
C VAL A 146 6.82 3.47 3.27
N GLU A 147 6.73 4.64 3.88
CA GLU A 147 6.33 4.80 5.26
C GLU A 147 4.93 5.41 5.29
N SER A 148 4.07 4.91 6.18
CA SER A 148 2.75 5.49 6.43
C SER A 148 2.76 6.13 7.81
N THR A 149 2.27 7.36 7.91
CA THR A 149 2.29 8.14 9.14
C THR A 149 0.94 8.82 9.37
N ALA A 150 0.48 8.82 10.62
CA ALA A 150 -0.71 9.58 10.99
C ALA A 150 -0.36 11.06 11.15
N VAL A 151 -1.10 11.93 10.47
CA VAL A 151 -1.01 13.38 10.63
C VAL A 151 -2.30 13.88 11.28
N CYS A 152 -2.21 14.23 12.56
CA CYS A 152 -3.30 14.82 13.32
C CYS A 152 -3.48 16.28 12.91
N SER A 153 -4.32 16.52 11.91
CA SER A 153 -4.57 17.83 11.32
C SER A 153 -5.95 17.83 10.67
N CYS A 154 -6.54 19.01 10.51
CA CYS A 154 -7.75 19.13 9.70
C CYS A 154 -7.32 19.48 8.27
N GLN A 155 -6.98 18.47 7.44
CA GLN A 155 -6.50 18.72 6.08
C GLN A 155 -7.40 19.68 5.28
N GLY A 156 -8.73 19.58 5.40
CA GLY A 156 -9.63 20.49 4.70
C GLY A 156 -9.48 21.97 5.09
N ARG A 157 -8.93 22.27 6.27
CA ARG A 157 -8.67 23.63 6.76
C ARG A 157 -7.20 24.04 6.64
N GLU A 158 -6.30 23.10 6.86
CA GLU A 158 -4.86 23.34 7.04
C GLU A 158 -4.04 22.96 5.81
N GLN A 159 -4.63 22.29 4.81
CA GLN A 159 -3.95 22.11 3.53
C GLN A 159 -3.68 23.46 2.90
N GLN A 160 -2.40 23.69 2.63
CA GLN A 160 -1.98 24.82 1.81
C GLN A 160 -2.42 24.52 0.37
N HIS A 161 -3.47 25.20 -0.08
CA HIS A 161 -3.86 25.13 -1.48
C HIS A 161 -2.69 25.62 -2.33
N GLN A 162 -2.38 24.91 -3.41
CA GLN A 162 -1.42 25.39 -4.41
C GLN A 162 -2.14 26.29 -5.42
N SER A 163 -1.42 26.90 -6.36
CA SER A 163 -2.10 27.63 -7.43
C SER A 163 -2.97 26.70 -8.28
N CYS A 164 -4.02 27.25 -8.90
CA CYS A 164 -4.94 26.53 -9.78
C CYS A 164 -4.20 25.79 -10.91
N SER A 165 -3.12 26.38 -11.41
CA SER A 165 -2.29 25.82 -12.49
C SER A 165 -1.58 24.51 -12.12
N THR A 166 -1.38 24.24 -10.82
CA THR A 166 -0.67 23.03 -10.37
C THR A 166 -1.54 21.78 -10.43
N TYR A 167 -2.85 21.95 -10.56
CA TYR A 167 -3.80 20.86 -10.67
C TYR A 167 -4.13 20.57 -12.14
N PRO A 168 -4.11 19.31 -12.59
CA PRO A 168 -4.41 18.95 -13.98
C PRO A 168 -5.90 19.17 -14.34
N ARG A 169 -6.77 19.35 -13.34
CA ARG A 169 -8.19 19.68 -13.49
C ARG A 169 -8.60 20.63 -12.36
N ASN A 170 -9.71 21.34 -12.56
CA ASN A 170 -10.28 22.23 -11.55
C ASN A 170 -10.50 21.49 -10.21
N PRO A 171 -9.81 21.89 -9.13
CA PRO A 171 -9.88 21.21 -7.84
C PRO A 171 -11.19 21.51 -7.07
N CYS A 172 -12.01 22.46 -7.54
CA CYS A 172 -13.27 22.84 -6.90
C CYS A 172 -14.40 21.86 -7.26
N PHE A 173 -15.08 21.34 -6.24
CA PHE A 173 -16.24 20.44 -6.42
C PHE A 173 -17.53 21.23 -6.72
N ASN A 174 -18.60 20.52 -7.11
CA ASN A 174 -19.95 21.07 -7.32
C ASN A 174 -20.04 22.22 -8.35
N GLY A 175 -19.19 22.21 -9.38
CA GLY A 175 -19.17 23.25 -10.41
C GLY A 175 -18.52 24.57 -9.98
N GLY A 176 -17.80 24.57 -8.86
CA GLY A 176 -16.97 25.72 -8.46
C GLY A 176 -15.89 26.02 -9.49
N VAL A 177 -15.40 27.26 -9.52
CA VAL A 177 -14.32 27.72 -10.40
C VAL A 177 -13.10 28.03 -9.54
N CYS A 178 -11.95 27.50 -9.92
CA CYS A 178 -10.70 27.76 -9.22
C CYS A 178 -10.20 29.19 -9.47
N VAL A 179 -9.98 29.95 -8.41
CA VAL A 179 -9.39 31.29 -8.48
C VAL A 179 -8.16 31.38 -7.59
N ASP A 180 -7.03 31.79 -8.17
CA ASP A 180 -5.78 31.98 -7.44
C ASP A 180 -5.87 33.11 -6.39
N THR A 181 -5.21 32.90 -5.26
CA THR A 181 -5.09 33.78 -4.11
C THR A 181 -3.66 33.74 -3.58
N GLN A 182 -3.30 34.64 -2.65
CA GLN A 182 -1.96 34.68 -2.05
C GLN A 182 -1.61 33.40 -1.25
N HIS A 183 -2.61 32.60 -0.88
CA HIS A 183 -2.43 31.38 -0.08
C HIS A 183 -2.89 30.12 -0.82
N GLY A 184 -2.96 30.15 -2.16
CA GLY A 184 -3.41 29.02 -2.98
C GLY A 184 -4.62 29.36 -3.83
N TYR A 185 -5.64 28.50 -3.86
CA TYR A 185 -6.89 28.75 -4.57
C TYR A 185 -8.11 28.85 -3.65
N ARG A 186 -9.18 29.46 -4.15
CA ARG A 186 -10.53 29.42 -3.57
C ARG A 186 -11.58 29.14 -4.64
#